data_AF-A0A970XH46-F1
#
_entry.id   AF-A0A970XH46-F1
#
_cell.length_a   1.000
_cell.length_b   1.000
_cell.length_c   1.000
_cell.angle_alpha   90.00
_cell.angle_beta   90.00
_cell.angle_gamma   90.00
#
_symmetry.space_group_name_H-M   'P 1'
#
loop_
_entity.id
_entity.type
_entity.pdbx_description
1 polymer ?
#
loop_
_entity_poly.entity_id
_entity_poly.type
_entity_poly.pdbx_seq_one_letter_code
_entity_poly.pdbx_strand_id
1 'polypeptide(L)'
;MALKAAFIFVAPKADATKHRATVETPEVTLISVGVEDYAAAEAAAKALVDEGVAAIELCGGFGVEGTARIKRAVGDRAAIGVVRFDGHPGLGNQSGDALFG
;
A
#
# COMPACT_ATOMS: atom_id res chain seq x y z
N MET A 1 7.25 12.90 16.84
CA MET A 1 5.89 12.99 16.25
C MET A 1 5.50 11.59 15.83
N ALA A 2 4.24 11.19 16.05
CA ALA A 2 3.75 9.90 15.57
C ALA A 2 3.87 9.81 14.05
N LEU A 3 4.27 8.65 13.54
CA LEU A 3 4.34 8.38 12.10
C LEU A 3 2.93 8.40 11.51
N LYS A 4 2.70 9.23 10.50
CA LYS A 4 1.47 9.17 9.70
C LYS A 4 1.71 8.33 8.46
N ALA A 5 1.09 7.15 8.42
CA ALA A 5 1.24 6.16 7.37
C ALA A 5 -0.11 5.86 6.71
N ALA A 6 -0.08 5.25 5.52
CA ALA A 6 -1.28 4.75 4.86
C ALA A 6 -1.08 3.34 4.29
N PHE A 7 -2.17 2.57 4.25
CA PHE A 7 -2.26 1.29 3.56
C PHE A 7 -3.30 1.40 2.45
N ILE A 8 -2.89 1.19 1.21
CA ILE A 8 -3.79 1.21 0.04
C ILE A 8 -3.99 -0.21 -0.47
N PHE A 9 -5.25 -0.63 -0.57
CA PHE A 9 -5.61 -1.92 -1.16
C PHE A 9 -6.48 -1.74 -2.40
N VAL A 10 -6.18 -2.52 -3.45
CA VAL A 10 -6.99 -2.56 -4.67
C VAL A 10 -8.08 -3.62 -4.56
N ALA A 11 -9.32 -3.24 -4.84
CA ALA A 11 -10.46 -4.14 -4.89
C ALA A 11 -11.51 -3.58 -5.86
N PRO A 12 -12.04 -4.36 -6.82
CA PRO A 12 -13.06 -3.88 -7.75
C PRO A 12 -14.25 -3.25 -7.00
N LYS A 13 -14.71 -2.08 -7.48
CA LYS A 13 -15.81 -1.29 -6.90
C LYS A 13 -15.51 -0.65 -5.53
N ALA A 14 -14.26 -0.69 -5.05
CA ALA A 14 -13.87 0.14 -3.93
C ALA A 14 -13.90 1.63 -4.31
N ASP A 15 -14.00 2.48 -3.31
CA ASP A 15 -14.24 3.92 -3.45
C ASP A 15 -13.44 4.58 -2.35
N ALA A 16 -12.40 5.33 -2.73
CA ALA A 16 -11.44 5.90 -1.78
C ALA A 16 -12.07 6.87 -0.77
N THR A 17 -13.25 7.40 -1.08
CA THR A 17 -13.97 8.35 -0.22
C THR A 17 -14.88 7.65 0.79
N LYS A 18 -15.36 6.44 0.47
CA LYS A 18 -16.27 5.66 1.32
C LYS A 18 -15.56 4.55 2.08
N HIS A 19 -14.65 3.86 1.40
CA HIS A 19 -13.91 2.72 1.92
C HIS A 19 -12.57 3.19 2.48
N ARG A 20 -12.65 3.99 3.55
CA ARG A 20 -11.50 4.58 4.25
C ARG A 20 -11.70 4.45 5.76
N ALA A 21 -10.64 4.11 6.47
CA ALA A 21 -10.63 4.04 7.94
C ALA A 21 -9.28 4.50 8.49
N THR A 22 -9.27 5.00 9.73
CA THR A 22 -8.07 5.42 10.43
C THR A 22 -7.96 4.69 11.76
N VAL A 23 -6.76 4.19 12.06
CA VAL A 23 -6.39 3.64 13.37
C VAL A 23 -5.29 4.50 13.95
N GLU A 24 -5.45 4.92 15.21
CA GLU A 24 -4.49 5.78 15.90
C GLU A 24 -3.91 5.07 17.11
N THR A 25 -2.60 5.15 17.23
CA THR A 25 -1.82 4.72 18.40
C THR A 25 -0.90 5.88 18.81
N PRO A 26 -0.24 5.82 19.99
CA PRO A 26 0.70 6.87 20.40
C PRO A 26 1.86 7.09 19.41
N GLU A 27 2.24 6.08 18.64
CA GLU A 27 3.40 6.11 17.75
C GLU A 27 3.04 6.18 16.26
N VAL A 28 1.84 5.74 15.88
CA VAL A 28 1.43 5.62 14.47
C VAL A 28 -0.04 6.00 14.28
N THR A 29 -0.32 6.84 13.29
CA THR A 29 -1.63 7.02 12.67
C THR A 29 -1.60 6.28 11.32
N LEU A 30 -2.39 5.20 11.19
CA LEU A 30 -2.49 4.41 9.97
C LEU A 30 -3.84 4.66 9.28
N ILE A 31 -3.79 5.10 8.02
CA ILE A 31 -4.97 5.33 7.18
C ILE A 31 -5.11 4.19 6.16
N SER A 32 -6.16 3.39 6.26
CA SER A 32 -6.47 2.35 5.27
C SER A 32 -7.43 2.90 4.21
N VAL A 33 -7.12 2.71 2.92
CA VAL A 33 -7.92 3.20 1.78
C VAL A 33 -8.11 2.11 0.73
N GLY A 34 -9.37 1.83 0.38
CA GLY A 34 -9.74 0.95 -0.72
C GLY A 34 -9.90 1.72 -2.03
N VAL A 35 -9.29 1.22 -3.10
CA VAL A 35 -9.32 1.82 -4.44
C VAL A 35 -9.73 0.82 -5.51
N GLU A 36 -10.51 1.24 -6.50
CA GLU A 36 -10.99 0.31 -7.54
C GLU A 36 -9.90 -0.11 -8.53
N ASP A 37 -8.96 0.80 -8.81
CA ASP A 37 -7.91 0.61 -9.80
C ASP A 37 -6.68 1.47 -9.49
N TYR A 38 -5.69 1.43 -10.38
CA TYR A 38 -4.45 2.19 -10.21
C TYR A 38 -4.61 3.70 -10.42
N ALA A 39 -5.59 4.17 -11.19
CA ALA A 39 -5.81 5.61 -11.35
C ALA A 39 -6.38 6.20 -10.05
N ALA A 40 -7.35 5.52 -9.45
CA ALA A 40 -7.86 5.84 -8.12
C ALA A 40 -6.76 5.75 -7.05
N ALA A 41 -5.87 4.75 -7.15
CA ALA A 41 -4.72 4.61 -6.26
C ALA A 41 -3.74 5.79 -6.34
N GLU A 42 -3.41 6.27 -7.55
CA GLU A 42 -2.54 7.45 -7.72
C GLU A 42 -3.16 8.71 -7.13
N ALA A 43 -4.46 8.92 -7.35
CA ALA A 43 -5.19 10.05 -6.80
C ALA A 43 -5.22 10.00 -5.27
N ALA A 44 -5.54 8.83 -4.70
CA ALA A 44 -5.52 8.60 -3.26
C ALA A 44 -4.12 8.82 -2.66
N ALA A 45 -3.07 8.27 -3.29
CA ALA A 45 -1.70 8.42 -2.82
C ALA A 45 -1.25 9.88 -2.79
N LYS A 46 -1.57 10.67 -3.83
CA LYS A 46 -1.31 12.11 -3.88
C LYS A 46 -2.03 12.86 -2.76
N ALA A 47 -3.32 12.59 -2.57
CA ALA A 47 -4.08 13.21 -1.49
C ALA A 47 -3.50 12.86 -0.11
N LEU A 48 -3.12 11.60 0.12
CA LEU A 48 -2.51 11.15 1.37
C LEU A 48 -1.19 11.87 1.67
N VAL A 49 -0.32 12.04 0.68
CA VAL A 49 0.92 12.81 0.89
C VAL A 49 0.67 14.31 1.05
N ASP A 50 -0.43 14.87 0.52
CA ASP A 50 -0.89 16.23 0.83
C ASP A 50 -1.39 16.34 2.28
N GLU A 51 -1.98 15.27 2.82
CA GLU A 51 -2.37 15.13 4.23
C GLU A 51 -1.18 14.88 5.19
N GLY A 52 0.06 14.84 4.68
CA GLY A 52 1.27 14.63 5.49
C GLY A 52 1.61 13.17 5.78
N VAL A 53 1.05 12.22 5.03
CA VAL A 53 1.47 10.81 5.09
C VAL A 53 2.91 10.70 4.58
N ALA A 54 3.80 10.11 5.38
CA ALA A 54 5.22 9.95 5.08
C ALA A 54 5.58 8.54 4.57
N ALA A 55 4.69 7.56 4.75
CA ALA A 55 4.88 6.19 4.30
C ALA A 55 3.57 5.60 3.76
N ILE A 56 3.62 4.95 2.60
CA ILE A 56 2.47 4.27 1.99
C ILE A 56 2.84 2.82 1.72
N GLU A 57 2.10 1.90 2.35
CA GLU A 57 2.15 0.48 2.08
C GLU A 57 1.05 0.09 1.08
N LEU A 58 1.39 -0.75 0.12
CA LEU A 58 0.49 -1.23 -0.92
C LEU A 58 0.17 -2.71 -0.67
N CYS A 59 -1.10 -3.11 -0.82
CA CYS A 59 -1.44 -4.52 -0.78
C CYS A 59 -0.74 -5.29 -1.93
N GLY A 60 -0.58 -6.60 -1.78
CA GLY A 60 0.12 -7.43 -2.77
C GLY A 60 -0.50 -7.41 -4.17
N GLY A 61 -1.76 -6.97 -4.32
CA GLY A 61 -2.44 -6.81 -5.61
C GLY A 61 -1.87 -5.70 -6.51
N PHE A 62 -1.01 -4.82 -5.99
CA PHE A 62 -0.35 -3.79 -6.81
C PHE A 62 0.71 -4.36 -7.75
N GLY A 63 1.32 -5.50 -7.40
CA GLY A 63 2.43 -6.06 -8.18
C GLY A 63 3.58 -5.07 -8.40
N VAL A 64 4.41 -5.31 -9.42
CA VAL A 64 5.58 -4.46 -9.72
C VAL A 64 5.15 -3.15 -10.38
N GLU A 65 4.31 -3.22 -11.41
CA GLU A 65 3.91 -2.05 -12.19
C GLU A 65 3.04 -1.08 -11.38
N GLY A 66 2.08 -1.57 -10.62
CA GLY A 66 1.27 -0.73 -9.74
C GLY A 66 2.13 -0.03 -8.69
N THR A 67 3.09 -0.74 -8.08
CA THR A 67 4.02 -0.15 -7.10
C THR A 67 4.87 0.96 -7.74
N ALA A 68 5.47 0.71 -8.90
CA ALA A 68 6.26 1.69 -9.63
C ALA A 68 5.43 2.93 -10.01
N ARG A 69 4.19 2.71 -10.43
CA ARG A 69 3.23 3.77 -10.77
C ARG A 69 2.95 4.68 -9.58
N ILE A 70 2.68 4.13 -8.39
CA ILE A 70 2.48 4.92 -7.18
C ILE A 70 3.75 5.66 -6.74
N LYS A 71 4.92 5.01 -6.77
CA LYS A 71 6.19 5.70 -6.46
C LYS A 71 6.43 6.90 -7.38
N ARG A 72 6.15 6.77 -8.68
CA ARG A 72 6.25 7.91 -9.62
C ARG A 72 5.24 9.01 -9.29
N ALA A 73 4.02 8.64 -8.92
CA ALA A 73 2.94 9.59 -8.61
C ALA A 73 3.24 10.47 -7.40
N VAL A 74 3.90 9.93 -6.36
CA VAL A 74 4.22 10.67 -5.13
C VAL A 74 5.64 11.20 -5.06
N GLY A 75 6.55 10.74 -5.92
CA GLY A 75 7.96 11.15 -5.91
C GLY A 75 8.63 10.83 -4.57
N ASP A 76 9.36 11.79 -4.01
CA ASP A 76 10.08 11.63 -2.73
C ASP A 76 9.28 12.10 -1.51
N ARG A 77 7.97 12.34 -1.69
CA ARG A 77 7.09 12.84 -0.63
C ARG A 77 6.70 11.76 0.38
N ALA A 78 6.81 10.48 0.01
CA ALA A 78 6.60 9.36 0.90
C ALA A 78 7.45 8.14 0.50
N ALA A 79 7.80 7.32 1.50
CA ALA A 79 8.32 5.98 1.27
C ALA A 79 7.21 5.07 0.75
N ILE A 80 7.51 4.22 -0.25
CA ILE A 80 6.56 3.25 -0.82
C ILE A 80 7.04 1.84 -0.49
N GLY A 81 6.18 1.07 0.20
CA GLY A 81 6.33 -0.36 0.42
C GLY A 81 5.23 -1.15 -0.27
N VAL A 82 5.46 -2.44 -0.54
CA VAL A 82 4.44 -3.35 -1.06
C VAL A 82 4.50 -4.66 -0.29
N VAL A 83 3.33 -5.16 0.11
CA VAL A 83 3.19 -6.47 0.76
C VAL A 83 3.63 -7.55 -0.22
N ARG A 84 4.51 -8.44 0.25
CA ARG A 84 4.93 -9.65 -0.47
C ARG A 84 4.29 -10.85 0.20
N PHE A 85 3.94 -11.86 -0.58
CA PHE A 85 3.54 -13.17 -0.07
C PHE A 85 4.75 -14.10 -0.11
N ASP A 86 4.87 -14.99 0.87
CA ASP A 86 6.05 -15.85 1.03
C ASP A 86 6.19 -16.89 -0.08
N GLY A 87 5.09 -17.31 -0.70
CA GLY A 87 5.08 -18.34 -1.74
C GLY A 87 5.88 -17.92 -2.98
N HIS A 88 6.88 -18.72 -3.34
CA HIS A 88 7.68 -18.50 -4.54
C HIS A 88 7.21 -19.42 -5.68
N PRO A 89 6.87 -18.89 -6.89
CA PRO A 89 6.40 -19.70 -8.00
C PRO A 89 7.39 -20.80 -8.44
N GLY A 90 8.70 -20.51 -8.41
CA GLY A 90 9.75 -21.50 -8.69
C GLY A 90 9.97 -22.54 -7.59
N LEU A 91 9.26 -22.41 -6.46
CA LEU A 91 9.24 -23.36 -5.35
C LEU A 91 7.84 -24.00 -5.21
N GLY A 92 7.05 -24.06 -6.29
CA GLY A 92 5.69 -24.62 -6.25
C GLY A 92 4.72 -23.82 -5.37
N ASN A 93 4.91 -22.50 -5.27
CA ASN A 93 4.20 -21.61 -4.35
C ASN A 93 4.42 -21.91 -2.85
N GLN A 94 5.46 -22.66 -2.50
CA GLN A 94 5.92 -22.80 -1.11
C GLN A 94 6.85 -21.65 -0.73
N SER A 95 6.96 -21.37 0.57
CA SER A 95 7.97 -20.43 1.07
C SER A 95 9.37 -21.07 1.04
N GLY A 96 10.40 -20.22 1.02
CA GLY A 96 11.77 -20.68 1.23
C GLY A 96 11.94 -21.37 2.58
N ASP A 97 11.32 -20.83 3.63
CA ASP A 97 11.36 -21.41 4.98
C ASP A 97 10.76 -22.82 5.03
N ALA A 98 9.71 -23.09 4.25
CA ALA A 98 9.14 -24.44 4.18
C ALA A 98 10.05 -25.47 3.49
N LEU A 99 10.98 -25.02 2.64
CA LEU A 99 11.88 -25.89 1.87
C LEU A 99 13.31 -25.93 2.40
N PHE A 100 13.75 -24.86 3.07
CA PHE A 100 15.14 -24.64 3.48
C PHE A 100 15.29 -24.29 4.97
N GLY A 101 14.19 -24.12 5.70
CA GLY A 101 14.16 -23.77 7.13
C GLY A 101 14.19 -24.96 8.07
#